data_AF-A0A2P5TPU6-F1
#
_entry.id   AF-A0A2P5TPU6-F1
#
_cell.length_a   1.000
_cell.length_b   1.000
_cell.length_c   1.000
_cell.angle_alpha   90.00
_cell.angle_beta   90.00
_cell.angle_gamma   90.00
#
_symmetry.space_group_name_H-M   'P 1'
#
loop_
_entity.id
_entity.type
_entity.pdbx_description
1 polymer ?
#
loop_
_entity_poly.entity_id
_entity_poly.type
_entity_poly.pdbx_seq_one_letter_code
_entity_poly.pdbx_strand_id
1 'polypeptide(L)'
;MALSREQEDRARARFINGMDEVGDTELNEAARQGDHKLNTFGDRPPGSLADWWQELKLMVSLLNDYRKGDYRAVPWKVIAAITGAVIYFVSPLDVVPDFLPLAGYLDDALVVKLALDLARSDLAQYAHWKAQRPHE
;
A
#
# COMPACT_ATOMS: atom_id res chain seq x y z
N MET A 1 -24.41 1.64 -4.11
CA MET A 1 -24.82 2.36 -2.88
C MET A 1 -23.66 3.26 -2.47
N ALA A 2 -23.83 4.58 -2.46
CA ALA A 2 -22.79 5.47 -1.94
C ALA A 2 -22.87 5.43 -0.41
N LEU A 3 -21.73 5.19 0.25
CA LEU A 3 -21.61 5.28 1.70
C LEU A 3 -22.03 6.68 2.16
N SER A 4 -22.71 6.78 3.30
CA SER A 4 -22.98 8.09 3.92
C SER A 4 -21.66 8.76 4.30
N ARG A 5 -21.60 10.10 4.29
CA ARG A 5 -20.39 10.84 4.70
C ARG A 5 -19.88 10.43 6.08
N GLU A 6 -20.79 10.13 7.00
CA GLU A 6 -20.44 9.62 8.33
C GLU A 6 -19.76 8.24 8.29
N GLN A 7 -20.11 7.38 7.35
CA GLN A 7 -19.48 6.08 7.18
C GLN A 7 -18.08 6.22 6.59
N GLU A 8 -17.88 7.14 5.63
CA GLU A 8 -16.55 7.46 5.10
C GLU A 8 -15.64 8.05 6.17
N ASP A 9 -16.13 8.97 7.00
CA ASP A 9 -15.34 9.59 8.06
C ASP A 9 -14.96 8.59 9.16
N ARG A 10 -15.87 7.70 9.55
CA ARG A 10 -15.57 6.61 10.49
C ARG A 10 -14.57 5.61 9.91
N ALA A 11 -14.71 5.29 8.62
CA ALA A 11 -13.77 4.41 7.92
C ALA A 11 -12.37 5.02 7.87
N ARG A 12 -12.27 6.31 7.55
CA ARG A 12 -11.01 7.08 7.56
C ARG A 12 -10.36 7.09 8.93
N ALA A 13 -11.12 7.41 9.97
CA ALA A 13 -10.60 7.44 11.33
C ALA A 13 -10.08 6.05 11.75
N ARG A 14 -10.85 4.98 11.51
CA ARG A 14 -10.44 3.62 11.87
C ARG A 14 -9.22 3.15 11.06
N PHE A 15 -9.17 3.46 9.77
CA PHE A 15 -8.03 3.16 8.90
C PHE A 15 -6.74 3.82 9.41
N ILE A 16 -6.80 5.10 9.78
CA ILE A 16 -5.63 5.83 10.33
C ILE A 16 -5.17 5.24 11.67
N ASN A 17 -6.08 4.76 12.52
CA ASN A 17 -5.70 4.12 13.78
C ASN A 17 -5.06 2.75 13.58
N GLY A 18 -5.59 1.94 12.64
CA GLY A 18 -5.01 0.63 12.32
C GLY A 18 -3.60 0.69 11.71
N MET A 19 -3.21 1.83 11.12
CA MET A 19 -1.83 2.03 10.62
C MET A 19 -0.78 2.04 11.71
N ASP A 20 -1.15 2.41 12.94
CA ASP A 20 -0.21 2.44 14.08
C ASP A 20 0.17 1.01 14.51
N GLU A 21 -0.67 0.02 14.17
CA GLU A 21 -0.42 -1.40 14.44
C GLU A 21 0.47 -2.06 13.39
N VAL A 22 0.62 -1.46 12.20
CA VAL A 22 1.55 -1.97 11.19
C VAL A 22 2.97 -1.70 11.69
N GLY A 23 3.78 -2.75 11.81
CA GLY A 23 5.17 -2.69 12.24
C GLY A 23 6.18 -2.89 11.11
N ASP A 24 7.47 -2.92 11.49
CA ASP A 24 8.57 -3.17 10.56
C ASP A 24 8.51 -4.57 9.93
N THR A 25 7.96 -5.56 10.62
CA THR A 25 7.86 -6.95 10.13
C THR A 25 6.94 -7.03 8.91
N GLU A 26 5.76 -6.44 9.02
CA GLU A 26 4.73 -6.38 7.99
C GLU A 26 5.21 -5.56 6.80
N LEU A 27 5.89 -4.43 7.07
CA LEU A 27 6.56 -3.64 6.03
C LEU A 27 7.57 -4.48 5.24
N ASN A 28 8.46 -5.19 5.96
CA ASN A 28 9.50 -6.01 5.35
C ASN A 28 8.90 -7.16 4.52
N GLU A 29 7.85 -7.77 5.04
CA GLU A 29 7.12 -8.83 4.36
C GLU A 29 6.44 -8.32 3.10
N ALA A 30 5.70 -7.22 3.18
CA ALA A 30 5.03 -6.59 2.04
C ALA A 30 6.03 -6.21 0.95
N ALA A 31 7.16 -5.58 1.31
CA ALA A 31 8.20 -5.22 0.36
C ALA A 31 8.76 -6.47 -0.35
N ARG A 32 9.09 -7.52 0.42
CA ARG A 32 9.70 -8.75 -0.13
C ARG A 32 8.72 -9.54 -0.99
N GLN A 33 7.51 -9.74 -0.50
CA GLN A 33 6.45 -10.45 -1.18
C GLN A 33 6.02 -9.70 -2.45
N GLY A 34 5.88 -8.38 -2.35
CA GLY A 34 5.56 -7.49 -3.46
C GLY A 34 6.59 -7.60 -4.57
N ASP A 35 7.87 -7.50 -4.24
CA ASP A 35 8.97 -7.60 -5.20
C ASP A 35 8.99 -8.96 -5.90
N HIS A 36 8.82 -10.05 -5.13
CA HIS A 36 8.74 -11.40 -5.68
C HIS A 36 7.56 -11.57 -6.65
N LYS A 37 6.38 -11.05 -6.29
CA LYS A 37 5.18 -11.11 -7.13
C LYS A 37 5.34 -10.26 -8.39
N LEU A 38 5.89 -9.05 -8.27
CA LEU A 38 6.18 -8.18 -9.40
C LEU A 38 7.19 -8.80 -10.35
N ASN A 39 8.25 -9.44 -9.85
CA ASN A 39 9.24 -10.10 -10.69
C ASN A 39 8.66 -11.33 -11.41
N THR A 40 7.70 -12.02 -10.79
CA THR A 40 6.97 -13.14 -11.43
C THR A 40 6.18 -12.68 -12.65
N PHE A 41 5.55 -11.51 -12.59
CA PHE A 41 4.75 -10.95 -13.68
C PHE A 41 5.54 -10.01 -14.61
N GLY A 42 6.66 -9.46 -14.14
CA GLY A 42 7.48 -8.49 -14.85
C GLY A 42 6.68 -7.32 -15.42
N ASP A 43 6.67 -7.19 -16.74
CA ASP A 43 5.88 -6.19 -17.48
C ASP A 43 4.52 -6.71 -17.96
N ARG A 44 4.11 -7.89 -17.52
CA ARG A 44 2.84 -8.54 -17.90
C ARG A 44 1.90 -8.64 -16.70
N PRO A 45 1.18 -7.54 -16.36
CA PRO A 45 0.17 -7.57 -15.31
C PRO A 45 -0.95 -8.57 -15.62
N PRO A 46 -1.62 -9.12 -14.59
CA PRO A 46 -2.93 -9.73 -14.74
C PRO A 46 -3.92 -8.75 -15.39
N GLY A 47 -4.85 -9.24 -16.21
CA GLY A 47 -5.69 -8.38 -17.07
C GLY A 47 -6.49 -7.30 -16.32
N SER A 48 -6.98 -7.60 -15.11
CA SER A 48 -7.69 -6.63 -14.25
C SER A 48 -6.77 -5.61 -13.56
N LEU A 49 -5.46 -5.77 -13.68
CA LEU A 49 -4.44 -4.96 -13.02
C LEU A 49 -3.63 -4.06 -13.96
N ALA A 50 -3.88 -4.15 -15.27
CA ALA A 50 -3.08 -3.44 -16.27
C ALA A 50 -3.03 -1.93 -16.04
N ASP A 51 -4.17 -1.33 -15.70
CA ASP A 51 -4.31 0.13 -15.55
C ASP A 51 -3.59 0.70 -14.32
N TRP A 52 -3.33 -0.13 -13.30
CA TRP A 52 -2.71 0.29 -12.03
C TRP A 52 -1.38 -0.42 -11.73
N TRP A 53 -0.84 -1.11 -12.73
CA TRP A 53 0.40 -1.89 -12.59
C TRP A 53 1.60 -1.02 -12.27
N GLN A 54 1.66 0.18 -12.85
CA GLN A 54 2.77 1.11 -12.62
C GLN A 54 2.72 1.67 -11.20
N GLU A 55 1.53 1.98 -10.69
CA GLU A 55 1.33 2.41 -9.31
C GLU A 55 1.73 1.31 -8.33
N LEU A 56 1.37 0.05 -8.59
CA LEU A 56 1.81 -1.10 -7.78
C LEU A 56 3.34 -1.26 -7.76
N LYS A 57 4.00 -1.12 -8.91
CA LYS A 57 5.46 -1.12 -8.99
C LYS A 57 6.09 0.00 -8.17
N LEU A 58 5.51 1.20 -8.24
CA LEU A 58 5.97 2.35 -7.45
C LEU A 58 5.77 2.12 -5.95
N MET A 59 4.62 1.58 -5.54
CA MET A 59 4.32 1.24 -4.15
C MET A 59 5.35 0.27 -3.57
N VAL A 60 5.58 -0.88 -4.23
CA VAL A 60 6.57 -1.86 -3.77
C VAL A 60 7.98 -1.27 -3.74
N SER A 61 8.33 -0.46 -4.75
CA SER A 61 9.63 0.21 -4.78
C SER A 61 9.80 1.18 -3.61
N LEU A 62 8.77 1.97 -3.28
CA LEU A 62 8.77 2.88 -2.16
C LEU A 62 8.95 2.12 -0.84
N LEU A 63 8.26 0.99 -0.64
CA LEU A 63 8.47 0.16 0.55
C LEU A 63 9.92 -0.34 0.64
N ASN A 64 10.50 -0.75 -0.48
CA ASN A 64 11.88 -1.24 -0.52
C ASN A 64 12.90 -0.12 -0.21
N ASP A 65 12.74 1.06 -0.81
CA ASP A 65 13.63 2.21 -0.58
C ASP A 65 13.47 2.77 0.84
N TYR A 66 12.25 2.75 1.39
CA TYR A 66 11.98 3.13 2.77
C TYR A 66 12.65 2.19 3.77
N ARG A 67 12.51 0.88 3.53
CA ARG A 67 13.14 -0.18 4.33
C ARG A 67 14.66 -0.09 4.31
N LYS A 68 15.25 0.14 3.13
CA LYS A 68 16.71 0.34 2.97
C LYS A 68 17.21 1.63 3.62
N GLY A 69 16.31 2.60 3.83
CA GLY A 69 16.65 3.92 4.35
C GLY A 69 17.04 4.93 3.28
N ASP A 70 16.93 4.58 2.00
CA ASP A 70 17.25 5.44 0.86
C ASP A 70 16.23 6.59 0.72
N TYR A 71 14.99 6.38 1.16
CA TYR A 71 13.93 7.37 1.10
C TYR A 71 13.02 7.34 2.34
N ARG A 72 13.14 8.34 3.21
CA ARG A 72 12.33 8.49 4.45
C ARG A 72 11.50 9.79 4.51
N ALA A 73 11.34 10.47 3.39
CA ALA A 73 10.54 11.69 3.31
C ALA A 73 9.03 11.46 3.44
N VAL A 74 8.61 10.20 3.57
CA VAL A 74 7.20 9.78 3.61
C VAL A 74 6.77 9.50 5.05
N PRO A 75 5.59 9.98 5.48
CA PRO A 75 5.04 9.68 6.80
C PRO A 75 4.85 8.17 7.01
N TRP A 76 5.08 7.68 8.24
CA TRP A 76 4.87 6.26 8.58
C TRP A 76 3.48 5.76 8.19
N LYS A 77 2.45 6.59 8.39
CA LYS A 77 1.06 6.28 8.03
C LYS A 77 0.89 5.91 6.56
N VAL A 78 1.60 6.59 5.67
CA VAL A 78 1.56 6.28 4.23
C VAL A 78 2.26 4.95 3.95
N ILE A 79 3.39 4.69 4.60
CA ILE A 79 4.10 3.42 4.49
C ILE A 79 3.20 2.27 4.98
N ALA A 80 2.59 2.41 6.14
CA ALA A 80 1.63 1.44 6.68
C ALA A 80 0.44 1.20 5.73
N ALA A 81 -0.11 2.26 5.13
CA ALA A 81 -1.19 2.17 4.15
C ALA A 81 -0.77 1.37 2.91
N ILE A 82 0.40 1.66 2.36
CA ILE A 82 0.95 0.98 1.18
C ILE A 82 1.29 -0.48 1.51
N THR A 83 1.87 -0.74 2.68
CA THR A 83 2.13 -2.09 3.21
C THR A 83 0.85 -2.92 3.19
N GLY A 84 -0.26 -2.41 3.74
CA GLY A 84 -1.56 -3.10 3.71
C GLY A 84 -2.06 -3.37 2.28
N ALA A 85 -1.95 -2.39 1.38
CA ALA A 85 -2.35 -2.55 -0.01
C ALA A 85 -1.50 -3.60 -0.77
N VAL A 86 -0.18 -3.62 -0.53
CA VAL A 86 0.73 -4.59 -1.15
C VAL A 86 0.50 -6.00 -0.60
N ILE A 87 0.24 -6.15 0.69
CA ILE A 87 -0.13 -7.45 1.30
C ILE A 87 -1.38 -8.02 0.62
N TYR A 88 -2.43 -7.20 0.48
CA TYR A 88 -3.66 -7.58 -0.21
C TYR A 88 -3.39 -8.04 -1.66
N PHE A 89 -2.49 -7.34 -2.36
CA PHE A 89 -2.10 -7.71 -3.72
C PHE A 89 -1.37 -9.06 -3.80
N VAL A 90 -0.44 -9.34 -2.88
CA VAL A 90 0.37 -10.57 -2.95
C VAL A 90 -0.40 -11.80 -2.47
N SER A 91 -1.18 -11.65 -1.40
CA SER A 91 -2.00 -12.71 -0.83
C SER A 91 -3.37 -12.18 -0.40
N PRO A 92 -4.34 -12.12 -1.33
CA PRO A 92 -5.70 -11.63 -1.05
C PRO A 92 -6.50 -12.51 -0.07
N LEU A 93 -5.98 -13.68 0.34
CA LEU A 93 -6.71 -14.67 1.14
C LEU A 93 -6.07 -15.03 2.48
N ASP A 94 -4.77 -14.76 2.69
CA ASP A 94 -4.01 -15.53 3.71
C ASP A 94 -3.35 -14.67 4.80
N VAL A 95 -3.39 -13.34 4.70
CA VAL A 95 -2.69 -12.45 5.64
C VAL A 95 -3.59 -11.28 6.01
N VAL A 96 -4.68 -11.58 6.72
CA VAL A 96 -5.27 -10.64 7.68
C VAL A 96 -4.61 -10.96 9.01
N PRO A 97 -3.49 -10.31 9.40
CA PRO A 97 -2.99 -10.46 10.74
C PRO A 97 -4.08 -10.09 11.75
N ASP A 98 -3.90 -10.46 13.01
CA ASP A 98 -4.77 -10.09 14.11
C ASP A 98 -4.88 -8.55 14.38
N PHE A 99 -4.18 -7.70 13.60
CA PHE A 99 -4.20 -6.22 13.54
C PHE A 99 -5.45 -5.58 12.88
N LEU A 100 -6.36 -6.41 12.36
CA LEU A 100 -7.69 -5.99 11.92
C LEU A 100 -8.78 -6.60 12.82
N PRO A 101 -8.75 -6.40 14.16
CA PRO A 101 -9.75 -6.99 15.08
C PRO A 101 -11.17 -6.41 14.88
N LEU A 102 -11.41 -5.68 13.78
CA LEU A 102 -12.63 -4.96 13.43
C LEU A 102 -12.98 -5.05 11.92
N ALA A 103 -12.40 -6.01 11.17
CA ALA A 103 -12.68 -6.26 9.75
C ALA A 103 -14.11 -6.76 9.43
N GLY A 104 -15.02 -6.83 10.41
CA GLY A 104 -16.41 -7.20 10.15
C GLY A 104 -17.23 -6.17 9.35
N TYR A 105 -16.72 -4.95 9.11
CA TYR A 105 -17.54 -3.84 8.58
C TYR A 105 -16.84 -2.86 7.62
N LEU A 106 -15.54 -3.01 7.33
CA LEU A 106 -14.84 -2.17 6.35
C LEU A 106 -14.79 -2.95 5.02
N ASP A 107 -15.65 -2.54 4.07
CA ASP A 107 -15.68 -3.08 2.71
C ASP A 107 -14.27 -3.07 2.09
N ASP A 108 -13.78 -4.21 1.58
CA ASP A 108 -12.38 -4.42 1.15
C ASP A 108 -11.89 -3.34 0.16
N ALA A 109 -12.78 -2.84 -0.70
CA ALA A 109 -12.46 -1.79 -1.67
C ALA A 109 -12.26 -0.41 -1.04
N LEU A 110 -12.89 -0.14 0.11
CA LEU A 110 -12.82 1.17 0.77
C LEU A 110 -11.46 1.38 1.43
N VAL A 111 -10.88 0.32 2.01
CA VAL A 111 -9.55 0.36 2.63
C VAL A 111 -8.50 0.70 1.58
N VAL A 112 -8.53 0.02 0.42
CA VAL A 112 -7.61 0.28 -0.69
C VAL A 112 -7.78 1.72 -1.21
N LYS A 113 -9.01 2.20 -1.38
CA LYS A 113 -9.28 3.57 -1.82
C LYS A 113 -8.69 4.61 -0.86
N LEU A 114 -8.87 4.42 0.45
CA LEU A 114 -8.33 5.33 1.46
C LEU A 114 -6.80 5.26 1.54
N ALA A 115 -6.22 4.07 1.40
CA ALA A 115 -4.78 3.89 1.31
C ALA A 115 -4.20 4.66 0.13
N LEU A 116 -4.83 4.52 -1.04
CA LEU A 116 -4.43 5.20 -2.26
C LEU A 116 -4.60 6.72 -2.12
N ASP A 117 -5.72 7.21 -1.60
CA ASP A 117 -5.93 8.65 -1.38
C ASP A 117 -4.88 9.25 -0.45
N LEU A 118 -4.52 8.55 0.63
CA LEU A 118 -3.49 9.02 1.57
C LEU A 118 -2.09 8.97 0.92
N ALA A 119 -1.79 7.90 0.20
CA ALA A 119 -0.49 7.69 -0.42
C ALA A 119 -0.28 8.48 -1.71
N ARG A 120 -1.33 8.97 -2.36
CA ARG A 120 -1.26 9.56 -3.71
C ARG A 120 -0.28 10.73 -3.80
N SER A 121 -0.29 11.62 -2.83
CA SER A 121 0.61 12.79 -2.80
C SER A 121 2.07 12.38 -2.59
N ASP A 122 2.32 11.45 -1.68
CA ASP A 122 3.65 10.93 -1.37
C ASP A 122 4.21 10.04 -2.47
N LEU A 123 3.37 9.23 -3.11
CA LEU A 123 3.73 8.44 -4.29
C LEU A 123 4.12 9.34 -5.46
N ALA A 124 3.42 10.46 -5.66
CA ALA A 124 3.80 11.43 -6.68
C ALA A 124 5.18 12.04 -6.38
N GLN A 125 5.44 12.45 -5.14
CA GLN A 125 6.74 12.96 -4.71
C GLN A 125 7.85 11.91 -4.87
N TYR A 126 7.59 10.67 -4.47
CA TYR A 126 8.51 9.55 -4.64
C TYR A 126 8.79 9.27 -6.13
N ALA A 127 7.78 9.28 -6.98
CA ALA A 127 7.95 9.08 -8.42
C ALA A 127 8.84 10.18 -9.03
N HIS A 128 8.65 11.45 -8.62
CA HIS A 128 9.52 12.55 -9.02
C HIS A 128 10.96 12.39 -8.52
N TRP A 129 11.16 11.97 -7.27
CA TRP A 129 12.48 11.68 -6.72
C TRP A 129 13.16 10.53 -7.46
N LYS A 130 12.42 9.47 -7.77
CA LYS A 130 12.93 8.30 -8.46
C LYS A 130 13.32 8.60 -9.90
N ALA A 131 12.53 9.42 -10.60
CA ALA A 131 12.84 9.86 -11.96
C ALA A 131 14.10 10.73 -12.05
N GLN A 132 14.50 11.40 -10.94
CA GLN A 132 15.71 12.20 -10.88
C GLN A 132 16.98 11.38 -10.60
N ARG A 133 16.83 10.14 -10.13
CA ARG A 133 17.96 9.22 -9.99
C ARG A 133 18.16 8.52 -11.33
N PRO A 134 19.30 8.70 -12.01
CA PRO A 134 19.60 7.89 -13.19
C PRO A 134 19.60 6.42 -12.75
N HIS A 135 18.86 5.59 -13.49
CA HIS A 135 18.94 4.14 -13.39
C HIS A 135 20.41 3.74 -13.58
N GLU A 136 21.08 3.31 -12.50
CA GLU A 136 22.33 2.55 -12.59
C GLU A 136 22.03 1.08 -12.92
#